data_AF-A0A9D2KSJ7-F1
#
_entry.id   AF-A0A9D2KSJ7-F1
#
_cell.length_a   1.000
_cell.length_b   1.000
_cell.length_c   1.000
_cell.angle_alpha   90.00
_cell.angle_beta   90.00
_cell.angle_gamma   90.00
#
_symmetry.space_group_name_H-M   'P 1'
#
loop_
_entity.id
_entity.type
_entity.pdbx_description
1 polymer ?
#
loop_
_entity_poly.entity_id
_entity_poly.type
_entity_poly.pdbx_seq_one_letter_code
_entity_poly.pdbx_strand_id
1 'polypeptide(L)'
;MVVMTGRFASGPFPPFPAGLSPAGTNRRGKEHAMKKILCNPRNLLVLFVLCGVALLAALLFFSPYQGPVVAYKLALVCVAAITGLVFDFLAFPYALPSSYLDRDWRDDPEAAGEDGQPDFPVADGYHGPFCAALMRRALIIAAFVVAVALGL
;
A
#
# COMPACT_ATOMS: atom_id res chain seq x y z
N MET A 1 -69.10 -29.15 21.30
CA MET A 1 -68.73 -30.36 22.05
C MET A 1 -67.54 -30.03 22.93
N VAL A 2 -67.76 -30.02 24.24
CA VAL A 2 -66.76 -29.80 25.29
C VAL A 2 -66.26 -31.16 25.74
N VAL A 3 -64.93 -31.36 25.80
CA VAL A 3 -64.30 -32.48 26.52
C VAL A 3 -63.08 -31.95 27.27
N MET A 4 -63.16 -32.08 28.60
CA MET A 4 -62.13 -31.99 29.64
C MET A 4 -60.89 -32.84 29.28
N THR A 5 -59.67 -32.59 29.74
CA THR A 5 -59.13 -32.97 31.08
C THR A 5 -57.64 -32.56 31.06
N GLY A 6 -57.09 -31.87 32.05
CA GLY A 6 -56.35 -32.54 33.12
C GLY A 6 -54.96 -31.92 33.29
N ARG A 7 -54.70 -31.38 34.50
CA ARG A 7 -53.43 -30.79 34.94
C ARG A 7 -52.32 -31.86 35.07
N PHE A 8 -51.07 -31.50 34.77
CA PHE A 8 -49.90 -31.98 35.52
C PHE A 8 -48.82 -30.90 35.61
N ALA A 9 -48.36 -30.67 36.83
CA ALA A 9 -47.36 -29.69 37.20
C ALA A 9 -45.94 -30.29 37.10
N SER A 10 -44.97 -29.49 36.66
CA SER A 10 -43.57 -29.52 37.13
C SER A 10 -42.80 -28.36 36.48
N GLY A 11 -42.42 -27.37 37.29
CA GLY A 11 -41.17 -26.63 37.07
C GLY A 11 -40.14 -27.12 38.11
N PRO A 12 -38.92 -26.55 38.18
CA PRO A 12 -38.26 -25.63 37.27
C PRO A 12 -36.81 -26.07 36.93
N PHE A 13 -36.32 -25.83 35.70
CA PHE A 13 -34.87 -25.77 35.45
C PHE A 13 -34.57 -24.49 34.66
N PRO A 14 -33.76 -23.56 35.20
CA PRO A 14 -33.36 -22.37 34.46
C PRO A 14 -32.43 -22.77 33.29
N PRO A 15 -32.53 -22.10 32.14
CA PRO A 15 -31.58 -22.29 31.06
C PRO A 15 -30.20 -21.79 31.51
N PHE A 16 -29.17 -22.63 31.29
CA PHE A 16 -27.77 -22.25 31.39
C PHE A 16 -27.53 -20.88 30.71
N PRO A 17 -26.79 -19.95 31.33
CA PRO A 17 -26.36 -18.76 30.63
C PRO A 17 -25.32 -19.18 29.59
N ALA A 18 -25.69 -19.06 28.31
CA ALA A 18 -24.73 -19.10 27.20
C ALA A 18 -23.77 -17.92 27.38
N GLY A 19 -22.66 -18.18 28.07
CA GLY A 19 -21.56 -17.24 28.23
C GLY A 19 -21.05 -16.81 26.87
N LEU A 20 -21.16 -15.51 26.62
CA LEU A 20 -20.53 -14.80 25.52
C LEU A 20 -19.05 -15.21 25.42
N SER A 21 -18.65 -15.73 24.26
CA SER A 21 -17.25 -15.73 23.85
C SER A 21 -17.06 -14.67 22.75
N PRO A 22 -16.61 -13.44 23.08
CA PRO A 22 -16.32 -12.41 22.08
C PRO A 22 -14.89 -12.52 21.52
N ALA A 23 -14.22 -13.67 21.68
CA ALA A 23 -12.80 -13.82 21.29
C ALA A 23 -12.57 -14.03 19.78
N GLY A 24 -13.61 -14.40 19.02
CA GLY A 24 -13.49 -14.78 17.60
C GLY A 24 -13.59 -13.63 16.58
N THR A 25 -14.22 -12.51 16.95
CA THR A 25 -14.45 -11.39 16.02
C THR A 25 -13.20 -10.52 15.85
N ASN A 26 -12.43 -10.33 16.92
CA ASN A 26 -11.24 -9.47 16.95
C ASN A 26 -10.08 -10.03 16.10
N ARG A 27 -9.85 -11.35 16.09
CA ARG A 27 -8.82 -11.95 15.22
C ARG A 27 -9.17 -11.81 13.74
N ARG A 28 -10.41 -12.11 13.37
CA ARG A 28 -10.87 -12.03 11.97
C ARG A 28 -10.81 -10.60 11.45
N GLY A 29 -11.23 -9.62 12.26
CA GLY A 29 -11.10 -8.20 11.92
C GLY A 29 -9.66 -7.73 11.75
N LYS A 30 -8.74 -8.17 12.62
CA LYS A 30 -7.29 -7.88 12.49
C LYS A 30 -6.68 -8.47 11.22
N GLU A 31 -7.05 -9.70 10.85
CA GLU A 31 -6.55 -10.32 9.62
C GLU A 31 -7.06 -9.61 8.35
N HIS A 32 -8.33 -9.20 8.32
CA HIS A 32 -8.87 -8.42 7.21
C HIS A 32 -8.20 -7.04 7.10
N ALA A 33 -7.95 -6.37 8.23
CA ALA A 33 -7.24 -5.10 8.25
C ALA A 33 -5.77 -5.25 7.78
N MET A 34 -5.06 -6.29 8.25
CA MET A 34 -3.68 -6.55 7.86
C MET A 34 -3.55 -6.90 6.37
N LYS A 35 -4.47 -7.71 5.84
CA LYS A 35 -4.55 -8.00 4.40
C LYS A 35 -4.83 -6.74 3.60
N LYS A 36 -5.74 -5.88 4.05
CA LYS A 36 -6.05 -4.60 3.39
C LYS A 36 -4.85 -3.64 3.39
N ILE A 37 -4.05 -3.63 4.46
CA ILE A 37 -2.79 -2.86 4.53
C ILE A 37 -1.76 -3.41 3.54
N LEU A 38 -1.62 -4.73 3.46
CA LEU A 38 -0.64 -5.37 2.58
C LEU A 38 -1.02 -5.29 1.10
N CYS A 39 -2.31 -5.32 0.78
CA CYS A 39 -2.81 -5.32 -0.59
C CYS A 39 -2.98 -3.91 -1.17
N ASN A 40 -2.98 -2.84 -0.36
CA ASN A 40 -3.03 -1.48 -0.87
C ASN A 40 -1.61 -0.89 -1.01
N PRO A 41 -1.11 -0.65 -2.23
CA PRO A 41 0.25 -0.14 -2.43
C PRO A 41 0.48 1.24 -1.79
N ARG A 42 -0.57 2.07 -1.67
CA ARG A 42 -0.47 3.38 -0.98
C ARG A 42 -0.16 3.19 0.51
N ASN A 43 -0.87 2.28 1.16
CA ASN A 43 -0.69 2.00 2.59
C ASN A 43 0.66 1.31 2.86
N LEU A 44 1.09 0.44 1.95
CA LEU A 44 2.38 -0.22 2.01
C LEU A 44 3.53 0.80 1.89
N LEU A 45 3.45 1.77 0.97
CA LEU A 45 4.41 2.87 0.88
C LEU A 45 4.49 3.65 2.20
N VAL A 46 3.35 4.06 2.75
CA VAL A 46 3.30 4.78 4.04
C VAL A 46 3.96 3.97 5.16
N LEU A 47 3.70 2.65 5.21
CA LEU A 47 4.33 1.76 6.18
C LEU A 47 5.86 1.70 6.01
N PHE A 48 6.36 1.58 4.78
CA PHE A 48 7.81 1.59 4.50
C PHE A 48 8.46 2.92 4.88
N VAL A 49 7.82 4.04 4.58
CA VAL A 49 8.31 5.37 4.98
C VAL A 49 8.34 5.51 6.49
N LEU A 50 7.28 5.11 7.20
CA LEU A 50 7.25 5.12 8.67
C LEU A 50 8.35 4.25 9.27
N CYS A 51 8.55 3.05 8.72
CA CYS A 51 9.62 2.15 9.15
C CYS A 51 11.01 2.78 8.91
N GLY A 52 11.22 3.40 7.75
CA GLY A 52 12.47 4.11 7.43
C GLY A 52 12.74 5.28 8.38
N VAL A 53 11.73 6.09 8.69
CA VAL A 53 11.85 7.19 9.65
C VAL A 53 12.15 6.65 11.06
N ALA A 54 11.50 5.57 11.49
CA ALA A 54 11.76 4.94 12.78
C ALA A 54 13.21 4.40 12.87
N LEU A 55 13.71 3.77 11.79
CA LEU A 55 15.09 3.30 11.72
C LEU A 55 16.09 4.48 11.75
N LEU A 56 15.81 5.57 11.04
CA LEU A 56 16.62 6.79 11.08
C LEU A 56 16.63 7.42 12.48
N ALA A 57 15.48 7.47 13.15
CA ALA A 57 15.38 7.97 14.52
C ALA A 57 16.15 7.08 15.51
N ALA A 58 16.06 5.76 15.37
CA ALA A 58 16.86 4.83 16.17
C ALA A 58 18.36 5.03 15.93
N LEU A 59 18.79 5.17 14.67
CA LEU A 59 20.18 5.45 14.32
C LEU A 59 20.69 6.73 14.98
N LEU A 60 19.92 7.82 14.91
CA LEU A 60 20.24 9.10 15.54
C LEU A 60 20.28 9.00 17.08
N PHE A 61 19.42 8.16 17.67
CA PHE A 61 19.39 7.92 19.11
C PHE A 61 20.65 7.18 19.59
N PHE A 62 21.08 6.15 18.86
CA PHE A 62 22.29 5.39 19.20
C PHE A 62 23.59 6.10 18.80
N SER A 63 23.58 6.90 17.73
CA SER A 63 24.76 7.61 17.22
C SER A 63 24.41 9.04 16.77
N PRO A 64 24.25 9.99 17.72
CA PRO A 64 23.82 11.34 17.40
C PRO A 64 24.84 12.09 16.53
N TYR A 65 26.13 11.75 16.65
CA TYR A 65 27.20 12.36 15.85
C TYR A 65 27.08 12.08 14.35
N GLN A 66 26.43 10.98 13.95
CA GLN A 66 26.28 10.61 12.54
C GLN A 66 25.13 11.34 11.82
N GLY A 67 24.30 12.08 12.54
CA GLY A 67 23.12 12.74 11.98
C GLY A 67 23.42 13.63 10.76
N PRO A 68 24.40 14.55 10.84
CA PRO A 68 24.76 15.39 9.71
C PRO A 68 25.22 14.61 8.47
N VAL A 69 25.98 13.52 8.67
CA VAL A 69 26.52 12.70 7.56
C VAL A 69 25.41 11.90 6.89
N VAL A 70 24.51 11.31 7.67
CA VAL A 70 23.37 10.54 7.16
C VAL A 70 22.41 11.47 6.41
N ALA A 71 22.12 12.65 6.96
CA ALA A 71 21.29 13.66 6.31
C ALA A 71 21.87 14.10 4.97
N TYR A 72 23.18 14.35 4.90
CA TYR A 72 23.88 14.68 3.66
C TYR A 72 23.76 13.57 2.60
N LYS A 73 24.01 12.31 2.98
CA LYS A 73 23.91 11.17 2.05
C LYS A 73 22.48 10.97 1.54
N LEU A 74 21.48 11.05 2.41
CA LEU A 74 20.08 10.95 2.02
C LEU A 74 19.67 12.10 1.10
N ALA A 75 20.08 13.33 1.41
CA ALA A 75 19.82 14.49 0.57
C ALA A 75 20.37 14.29 -0.85
N LEU A 76 21.61 13.81 -0.98
CA LEU A 76 22.20 13.53 -2.28
C LEU A 76 21.46 12.44 -3.05
N VAL A 77 21.06 11.35 -2.39
CA VAL A 77 20.28 10.28 -3.04
C VAL A 77 18.89 10.79 -3.48
N CYS A 78 18.22 11.58 -2.64
CA CYS A 78 16.93 12.20 -2.99
C CYS A 78 17.06 13.16 -4.18
N VAL A 79 18.08 14.03 -4.18
CA VAL A 79 18.35 14.95 -5.30
C VAL A 79 18.67 14.16 -6.57
N ALA A 80 19.43 13.07 -6.49
CA ALA A 80 19.71 12.20 -7.64
C ALA A 80 18.42 11.58 -8.21
N ALA A 81 17.54 11.08 -7.36
CA ALA A 81 16.27 10.48 -7.78
C ALA A 81 15.33 11.51 -8.43
N ILE A 82 15.22 12.70 -7.84
CA ILE A 82 14.42 13.81 -8.43
C ILE A 82 15.03 14.24 -9.77
N THR A 83 16.36 14.37 -9.84
CA THR A 83 17.04 14.77 -11.08
C THR A 83 16.85 13.72 -12.18
N GLY A 84 17.01 12.43 -11.87
CA GLY A 84 16.74 11.35 -12.82
C GLY A 84 15.29 11.32 -13.29
N LEU A 85 14.35 11.64 -12.40
CA LEU A 85 12.93 11.76 -12.73
C LEU A 85 12.66 12.95 -13.68
N VAL A 86 13.17 14.14 -13.35
CA VAL A 86 13.04 15.34 -14.19
C VAL A 86 13.69 15.12 -15.56
N PHE A 87 14.85 14.47 -15.58
CA PHE A 87 15.53 14.13 -16.83
C PHE A 87 14.71 13.18 -17.71
N ASP A 88 14.09 12.14 -17.15
CA ASP A 88 13.17 11.26 -17.89
C ASP A 88 11.99 12.04 -18.49
N PHE A 89 11.40 12.96 -17.71
CA PHE A 89 10.31 13.82 -18.19
C PHE A 89 10.73 14.77 -19.33
N LEU A 90 11.91 15.39 -19.23
CA LEU A 90 12.40 16.35 -20.24
C LEU A 90 12.89 15.66 -21.50
N ALA A 91 13.53 14.49 -21.38
CA ALA A 91 14.05 13.74 -22.51
C ALA A 91 12.92 13.11 -23.35
N PHE A 92 11.81 12.71 -22.73
CA PHE A 92 10.74 11.96 -23.39
C PHE A 92 9.32 12.42 -22.99
N PRO A 93 8.90 13.65 -23.37
CA PRO A 93 7.60 14.19 -22.96
C PRO A 93 6.39 13.40 -23.49
N TYR A 94 6.55 12.63 -24.57
CA TYR A 94 5.49 11.84 -25.21
C TYR A 94 5.35 10.41 -24.67
N ALA A 95 6.32 9.92 -23.89
CA ALA A 95 6.36 8.54 -23.43
C ALA A 95 5.95 8.42 -21.95
N LEU A 96 5.06 9.29 -21.48
CA LEU A 96 4.54 9.24 -20.11
C LEU A 96 3.71 7.96 -19.92
N PRO A 97 3.93 7.20 -18.84
CA PRO A 97 3.10 6.04 -18.51
C PRO A 97 1.61 6.38 -18.45
N SER A 98 1.24 7.57 -17.95
CA SER A 98 -0.16 8.02 -17.88
C SER A 98 -0.80 8.23 -19.25
N SER A 99 -0.02 8.44 -20.31
CA SER A 99 -0.54 8.64 -21.66
C SER A 99 -0.95 7.34 -22.35
N TYR A 100 -0.57 6.19 -21.81
CA TYR A 100 -0.93 4.87 -22.33
C TYR A 100 -2.15 4.27 -21.64
N LEU A 101 -2.75 4.95 -20.66
CA LEU A 101 -3.98 4.51 -20.02
C LEU A 101 -5.17 4.86 -20.91
N ASP A 102 -6.20 4.01 -20.92
CA ASP A 102 -7.46 4.26 -21.65
C ASP A 102 -8.24 5.44 -21.05
N ARG A 103 -8.09 5.64 -19.73
CA ARG A 103 -8.67 6.76 -18.97
C ARG A 103 -7.60 7.47 -18.17
N ASP A 104 -7.61 8.80 -18.13
CA ASP A 104 -6.68 9.54 -17.27
C ASP A 104 -7.06 9.32 -15.80
N TRP A 105 -6.11 8.81 -15.03
CA TRP A 105 -6.27 8.54 -13.60
C TRP A 105 -6.53 9.81 -12.77
N ARG A 106 -6.23 10.99 -13.33
CA ARG A 106 -6.48 12.28 -12.68
C ARG A 106 -7.94 12.68 -12.64
N ASP A 107 -8.74 12.16 -13.58
CA ASP A 107 -10.16 12.49 -13.67
C ASP A 107 -10.97 11.80 -12.56
N ASP A 108 -10.54 10.60 -12.13
CA ASP A 108 -11.13 9.87 -11.02
C ASP A 108 -10.05 9.10 -10.21
N PRO A 109 -9.38 9.75 -9.23
CA PRO A 109 -8.26 9.18 -8.50
C PRO A 109 -8.65 8.08 -7.50
N GLU A 110 -9.95 7.92 -7.25
CA GLU A 110 -10.53 6.89 -6.36
C GLU A 110 -11.31 5.83 -7.16
N ALA A 111 -11.22 5.85 -8.50
CA ALA A 111 -11.74 4.78 -9.35
C ALA A 111 -11.10 3.46 -8.93
N ALA A 112 -11.95 2.53 -8.51
CA ALA A 112 -11.60 1.13 -8.34
C ALA A 112 -12.10 0.36 -9.56
N GLY A 113 -11.24 -0.45 -10.16
CA GLY A 113 -11.64 -1.31 -11.27
C GLY A 113 -12.75 -2.29 -10.86
N GLU A 114 -13.54 -2.75 -11.82
CA GLU A 114 -14.46 -3.88 -11.56
C GLU A 114 -13.66 -5.13 -11.14
N ASP A 115 -14.29 -6.06 -10.43
CA ASP A 115 -13.64 -7.27 -9.91
C ASP A 115 -12.90 -8.04 -11.03
N GLY A 116 -11.57 -8.07 -10.95
CA GLY A 116 -10.69 -8.74 -11.92
C GLY A 116 -10.18 -7.85 -13.07
N GLN A 117 -10.56 -6.58 -13.11
CA GLN A 117 -10.00 -5.57 -14.02
C GLN A 117 -9.01 -4.65 -13.28
N PRO A 118 -7.98 -4.13 -13.96
CA PRO A 118 -7.10 -3.12 -13.38
C PRO A 118 -7.87 -1.81 -13.14
N ASP A 119 -7.50 -1.08 -12.08
CA ASP A 119 -8.08 0.24 -11.75
C ASP A 119 -8.04 1.21 -12.93
N PHE A 120 -6.94 1.17 -13.69
CA PHE A 120 -6.78 1.90 -14.93
C PHE A 120 -6.20 0.97 -16.01
N PRO A 121 -7.02 0.52 -16.98
CA PRO A 121 -6.53 -0.31 -18.07
C PRO A 121 -5.60 0.48 -19.00
N VAL A 122 -4.57 -0.20 -19.49
CA VAL A 122 -3.69 0.30 -20.55
C VAL A 122 -4.42 0.14 -21.88
N ALA A 123 -4.31 1.12 -22.77
CA ALA A 123 -4.91 1.08 -24.10
C ALA A 123 -4.48 -0.17 -24.87
N ASP A 124 -5.44 -0.84 -25.51
CA ASP A 124 -5.22 -2.10 -26.22
C ASP A 124 -4.12 -1.98 -27.29
N GLY A 125 -3.17 -2.92 -27.29
CA GLY A 125 -2.02 -2.93 -28.20
C GLY A 125 -0.81 -2.09 -27.78
N TYR A 126 -0.89 -1.33 -26.67
CA TYR A 126 0.20 -0.47 -26.20
C TYR A 126 0.97 -1.00 -24.97
N HIS A 127 0.73 -2.23 -24.54
CA HIS A 127 1.44 -2.83 -23.39
C HIS A 127 2.97 -2.87 -23.57
N GLY A 128 3.46 -3.14 -24.79
CA GLY A 128 4.90 -3.17 -25.07
C GLY A 128 5.57 -1.81 -24.86
N PRO A 129 5.11 -0.74 -25.56
CA PRO A 129 5.56 0.62 -25.33
C PRO A 129 5.41 1.09 -23.88
N PHE A 130 4.32 0.71 -23.21
CA PHE A 130 4.09 1.02 -21.79
C PHE A 130 5.16 0.38 -20.88
N CYS A 131 5.40 -0.92 -21.02
CA CYS A 131 6.45 -1.63 -20.27
C CYS A 131 7.85 -1.07 -20.57
N ALA A 132 8.14 -0.74 -21.83
CA ALA A 132 9.41 -0.13 -22.22
C ALA A 132 9.59 1.27 -21.60
N ALA A 133 8.53 2.08 -21.55
CA ALA A 133 8.56 3.39 -20.91
C ALA A 133 8.79 3.29 -19.40
N LEU A 134 8.11 2.36 -18.72
CA LEU A 134 8.32 2.09 -17.29
C LEU A 134 9.74 1.59 -17.01
N MET A 135 10.25 0.66 -17.82
CA MET A 135 11.61 0.13 -17.69
C MET A 135 12.65 1.23 -17.88
N ARG A 136 12.50 2.08 -18.90
CA ARG A 136 13.40 3.21 -19.13
C ARG A 136 13.45 4.15 -17.92
N ARG A 137 12.28 4.55 -17.40
CA ARG A 137 12.20 5.42 -16.22
C ARG A 137 12.87 4.79 -15.00
N ALA A 138 12.65 3.49 -14.77
CA ALA A 138 13.29 2.76 -13.69
C ALA A 138 14.82 2.71 -13.86
N LEU A 139 15.32 2.45 -15.07
CA LEU A 139 16.75 2.38 -15.37
C LEU A 139 17.46 3.73 -15.22
N ILE A 140 16.84 4.83 -15.68
CA ILE A 140 17.39 6.19 -15.52
C ILE A 140 17.50 6.52 -14.03
N ILE A 141 16.42 6.35 -13.26
CA ILE A 141 16.43 6.63 -11.82
C ILE A 141 17.46 5.75 -11.11
N ALA A 142 17.52 4.45 -11.42
CA ALA A 142 18.49 3.53 -10.85
C ALA A 142 19.93 3.95 -11.16
N ALA A 143 20.22 4.33 -12.41
CA ALA A 143 21.55 4.78 -12.81
C ALA A 143 22.00 6.04 -12.03
N PHE A 144 21.13 7.03 -11.89
CA PHE A 144 21.42 8.24 -11.11
C PHE A 144 21.63 7.93 -9.63
N VAL A 145 20.76 7.11 -9.03
CA VAL A 145 20.87 6.73 -7.62
C VAL A 145 22.15 5.92 -7.36
N VAL A 146 22.48 4.96 -8.22
CA VAL A 146 23.70 4.15 -8.09
C VAL A 146 24.96 5.00 -8.31
N ALA A 147 24.97 5.90 -9.31
CA ALA A 147 26.10 6.79 -9.55
C ALA A 147 26.41 7.67 -8.33
N VAL A 148 25.38 8.22 -7.68
CA VAL A 148 25.55 9.01 -6.46
C VAL A 148 25.93 8.12 -5.27
N ALA A 149 25.32 6.95 -5.12
CA ALA A 149 25.64 6.02 -4.04
C ALA A 149 27.08 5.50 -4.10
N LEU A 150 27.65 5.31 -5.30
CA LEU A 150 29.05 4.89 -5.49
C LEU A 150 30.05 6.04 -5.33
N GLY A 151 29.62 7.28 -5.58
CA GLY A 151 30.46 8.48 -5.38
C GLY A 151 30.50 9.00 -3.93
N LEU A 152 29.84 8.30 -3.00
CA LEU A 152 29.55 8.70 -1.61
C LEU A 152 30.33 7.94 -0.53
#